data_AF-A0A485KTN0-F1
#
_entry.id   AF-A0A485KTN0-F1
#
_cell.length_a   1.000
_cell.length_b   1.000
_cell.length_c   1.000
_cell.angle_alpha   90.00
_cell.angle_beta   90.00
_cell.angle_gamma   90.00
#
_symmetry.space_group_name_H-M   'P 1'
#
loop_
_entity.id
_entity.type
_entity.pdbx_description
1 polymer ?
#
loop_
_entity_poly.entity_id
_entity_poly.type
_entity_poly.pdbx_seq_one_letter_code
_entity_poly.pdbx_strand_id
1 'polypeptide(L)'
;MHLFLTSLLVATAAAAANKPLVVFQNLATDAKASGTPVTSDQFAAVQFRRFDSCGASLILTSVDFAVSTELVDNPSTYLDVDVCPSVHGVPACTTPATRIHVGGSGGSKRKVLKFTPSRHITLDQHATYWFVVESNAGNPAHAAIWLDGAARYTNKNDPSHDILTAFTNGDEWIADGPRNNRTVSSMQVVASMP
;
A
#
# COMPACT_ATOMS: atom_id res chain seq x y z
N MET A 1 38.96 -41.90 40.08
CA MET A 1 38.20 -40.70 40.49
C MET A 1 38.36 -39.68 39.37
N HIS A 2 37.56 -39.84 38.31
CA HIS A 2 36.50 -38.91 37.87
C HIS A 2 36.99 -37.48 37.55
N LEU A 3 36.95 -37.10 36.27
CA LEU A 3 36.72 -35.73 35.74
C LEU A 3 36.64 -35.83 34.21
N PHE A 4 35.47 -36.20 33.67
CA PHE A 4 34.42 -35.32 33.09
C PHE A 4 34.83 -34.61 31.78
N LEU A 5 34.38 -35.21 30.66
CA LEU A 5 34.22 -34.56 29.36
C LEU A 5 33.27 -33.37 29.49
N THR A 6 33.69 -32.19 29.04
CA THR A 6 32.77 -31.08 28.74
C THR A 6 32.55 -31.05 27.23
N SER A 7 31.40 -31.59 26.80
CA SER A 7 30.96 -31.53 25.42
C SER A 7 30.25 -30.18 25.20
N LEU A 8 30.80 -29.34 24.34
CA LEU A 8 30.23 -28.05 23.98
C LEU A 8 29.15 -28.27 22.92
N LEU A 9 27.86 -28.26 23.30
CA LEU A 9 26.77 -28.17 22.33
C LEU A 9 26.75 -26.76 21.75
N VAL A 10 27.18 -26.61 20.50
CA VAL A 10 26.88 -25.43 19.69
C VAL A 10 25.46 -25.60 19.17
N ALA A 11 24.50 -24.94 19.81
CA ALA A 11 23.16 -24.78 19.26
C ALA A 11 23.23 -23.79 18.10
N THR A 12 23.22 -24.29 16.86
CA THR A 12 22.99 -23.46 15.68
C THR A 12 21.52 -23.06 15.64
N ALA A 13 21.20 -21.88 16.16
CA ALA A 13 19.91 -21.25 15.87
C ALA A 13 19.85 -21.00 14.35
N ALA A 14 19.09 -21.84 13.65
CA ALA A 14 18.72 -21.54 12.27
C ALA A 14 17.85 -20.29 12.28
N ALA A 15 18.38 -19.17 11.78
CA ALA A 15 17.56 -18.00 11.48
C ALA A 15 16.53 -18.45 10.44
N ALA A 16 15.27 -18.57 10.85
CA ALA A 16 14.17 -18.75 9.92
C ALA A 16 14.18 -17.51 9.01
N ALA A 17 14.46 -17.70 7.72
CA ALA A 17 14.32 -16.63 6.76
C ALA A 17 12.85 -16.20 6.74
N ASN A 18 12.58 -14.97 7.18
CA ASN A 18 11.23 -14.40 7.21
C ASN A 18 10.68 -14.33 5.79
N LYS A 19 9.89 -15.34 5.41
CA LYS A 19 9.35 -15.46 4.06
C LYS A 19 8.36 -14.31 3.82
N PRO A 20 8.50 -13.54 2.72
CA PRO A 20 7.53 -12.51 2.37
C PRO A 20 6.16 -13.14 2.06
N LEU A 21 5.12 -12.50 2.55
CA LEU A 21 3.72 -12.84 2.39
C LEU A 21 3.01 -11.69 1.68
N VAL A 22 2.23 -12.02 0.64
CA VAL A 22 1.30 -11.07 0.03
C VAL A 22 0.05 -11.01 0.88
N VAL A 23 -0.18 -9.88 1.54
CA VAL A 23 -1.35 -9.68 2.43
C VAL A 23 -2.51 -9.01 1.72
N PHE A 24 -2.25 -8.36 0.58
CA PHE A 24 -3.27 -7.80 -0.30
C PHE A 24 -2.81 -7.88 -1.74
N GLN A 25 -3.69 -8.32 -2.65
CA GLN A 25 -3.41 -8.49 -4.08
C GLN A 25 -4.46 -7.80 -4.94
N ASN A 26 -4.09 -6.68 -5.57
CA ASN A 26 -4.87 -5.98 -6.59
C ASN A 26 -3.97 -5.21 -7.59
N LEU A 27 -2.74 -5.68 -7.83
CA LEU A 27 -1.77 -4.93 -8.64
C LEU A 27 -2.04 -5.03 -10.15
N ALA A 28 -2.65 -6.11 -10.62
CA ALA A 28 -2.92 -6.30 -12.04
C ALA A 28 -3.91 -5.25 -12.54
N THR A 29 -3.61 -4.61 -13.67
CA THR A 29 -4.44 -3.58 -14.31
C THR A 29 -4.81 -3.99 -15.72
N ASP A 30 -6.00 -3.61 -16.18
CA ASP A 30 -6.38 -3.77 -17.58
C ASP A 30 -5.62 -2.78 -18.49
N ALA A 31 -5.41 -3.15 -19.75
CA ALA A 31 -4.77 -2.26 -20.74
C ALA A 31 -5.56 -0.96 -21.00
N LYS A 32 -6.84 -0.91 -20.61
CA LYS A 32 -7.71 0.28 -20.68
C LYS A 32 -8.15 0.74 -19.29
N ALA A 33 -7.42 0.36 -18.24
CA ALA A 33 -7.77 0.74 -16.87
C ALA A 33 -7.91 2.26 -16.74
N SER A 34 -9.01 2.67 -16.14
CA SER A 34 -9.18 4.00 -15.56
C SER A 34 -8.29 4.15 -14.33
N GLY A 35 -8.41 5.29 -13.66
CA GLY A 35 -7.80 5.49 -12.36
C GLY A 35 -8.15 6.85 -11.80
N THR A 36 -7.56 7.16 -10.67
CA THR A 36 -7.77 8.44 -9.99
C THR A 36 -6.53 9.33 -10.16
N PRO A 37 -6.66 10.54 -10.72
CA PRO A 37 -5.61 11.54 -10.63
C PRO A 37 -5.30 11.84 -9.16
N VAL A 38 -4.02 11.86 -8.79
CA VAL A 38 -3.59 12.24 -7.45
C VAL A 38 -2.98 13.64 -7.52
N THR A 39 -3.54 14.58 -6.76
CA THR A 39 -3.15 15.99 -6.77
C THR A 39 -2.72 16.46 -5.38
N SER A 40 -2.27 17.71 -5.28
CA SER A 40 -1.98 18.37 -4.00
C SER A 40 -3.23 18.67 -3.17
N ASP A 41 -4.41 18.68 -3.80
CA ASP A 41 -5.66 19.08 -3.16
C ASP A 41 -6.60 17.89 -2.92
N GLN A 42 -6.31 16.76 -3.57
CA GLN A 42 -7.07 15.53 -3.49
C GLN A 42 -6.12 14.34 -3.41
N PHE A 43 -5.87 13.90 -2.17
CA PHE A 43 -5.11 12.69 -1.90
C PHE A 43 -6.01 11.48 -2.14
N ALA A 44 -5.40 10.34 -2.40
CA ALA A 44 -6.12 9.08 -2.57
C ALA A 44 -5.59 8.04 -1.61
N ALA A 45 -6.47 7.16 -1.13
CA ALA A 45 -6.09 6.07 -0.27
C ALA A 45 -6.88 4.80 -0.60
N VAL A 46 -6.24 3.65 -0.45
CA VAL A 46 -6.90 2.34 -0.52
C VAL A 46 -6.77 1.65 0.83
N GLN A 47 -7.91 1.24 1.39
CA GLN A 47 -7.96 0.42 2.58
C GLN A 47 -7.64 -1.02 2.20
N PHE A 48 -6.82 -1.67 3.00
CA PHE A 48 -6.62 -3.09 2.92
C PHE A 48 -6.77 -3.74 4.28
N ARG A 49 -7.18 -5.00 4.19
CA ARG A 49 -7.58 -5.80 5.32
C ARG A 49 -6.38 -6.53 5.94
N ARG A 50 -6.43 -6.59 7.27
CA ARG A 50 -6.27 -7.78 8.14
C ARG A 50 -6.02 -9.11 7.39
N PHE A 51 -4.83 -9.63 7.55
CA PHE A 51 -4.41 -10.96 7.10
C PHE A 51 -4.63 -11.96 8.25
N ASP A 52 -5.06 -13.18 7.92
CA ASP A 52 -5.11 -14.26 8.90
C ASP A 52 -3.69 -14.78 9.13
N SER A 53 -3.13 -14.44 10.29
CA SER A 53 -1.77 -14.75 10.71
C SER A 53 -1.76 -15.60 11.98
N CYS A 54 -2.87 -16.24 12.32
CA CYS A 54 -3.00 -17.08 13.51
C CYS A 54 -2.54 -16.38 14.82
N GLY A 55 -2.69 -15.05 14.95
CA GLY A 55 -2.22 -14.32 16.12
C GLY A 55 -1.05 -13.36 15.89
N ALA A 56 -0.29 -13.52 14.80
CA ALA A 56 1.00 -12.86 14.65
C ALA A 56 0.92 -11.49 13.96
N SER A 57 1.50 -10.46 14.55
CA SER A 57 1.74 -9.21 13.83
C SER A 57 2.73 -9.44 12.68
N LEU A 58 2.56 -8.71 11.58
CA LEU A 58 3.52 -8.71 10.47
C LEU A 58 4.23 -7.37 10.36
N ILE A 59 5.39 -7.38 9.73
CA ILE A 59 6.14 -6.19 9.37
C ILE A 59 5.85 -5.87 7.91
N LEU A 60 5.35 -4.67 7.63
CA LEU A 60 5.21 -4.20 6.26
C LEU A 60 6.58 -4.16 5.58
N THR A 61 6.72 -4.90 4.47
CA THR A 61 7.95 -4.95 3.68
C THR A 61 7.88 -3.96 2.52
N SER A 62 6.78 -3.96 1.76
CA SER A 62 6.61 -3.06 0.63
C SER A 62 5.15 -2.96 0.18
N VAL A 63 4.85 -1.88 -0.55
CA VAL A 63 3.63 -1.75 -1.35
C VAL A 63 4.02 -1.47 -2.79
N ASP A 64 3.60 -2.34 -3.70
CA ASP A 64 3.71 -2.11 -5.14
C ASP A 64 2.39 -1.54 -5.65
N PHE A 65 2.41 -0.52 -6.50
CA PHE A 65 1.20 0.11 -7.03
C PHE A 65 1.41 0.60 -8.46
N ALA A 66 0.38 0.53 -9.31
CA ALA A 66 0.51 0.90 -10.72
C ALA A 66 0.00 2.32 -10.97
N VAL A 67 0.81 3.11 -11.67
CA VAL A 67 0.48 4.49 -12.03
C VAL A 67 0.62 4.72 -13.53
N SER A 68 -0.19 5.63 -14.05
CA SER A 68 0.03 6.29 -15.34
C SER A 68 0.64 7.67 -15.11
N THR A 69 1.62 8.00 -15.94
CA THR A 69 2.33 9.28 -16.02
C THR A 69 2.16 9.89 -17.41
N GLU A 70 1.10 9.49 -18.12
CA GLU A 70 0.80 9.99 -19.46
C GLU A 70 0.51 11.50 -19.46
N LEU A 71 -0.15 11.98 -18.42
CA LEU A 71 -0.50 13.38 -18.22
C LEU A 71 0.61 14.20 -17.53
N VAL A 72 1.61 13.54 -16.96
CA VAL A 72 2.69 14.22 -16.24
C VAL A 72 3.65 14.86 -17.25
N ASP A 73 3.70 16.19 -17.24
CA ASP A 73 4.57 17.02 -18.09
C ASP A 73 5.65 17.77 -17.29
N ASN A 74 5.46 17.98 -15.99
CA ASN A 74 6.47 18.54 -15.10
C ASN A 74 7.47 17.44 -14.67
N PRO A 75 8.78 17.58 -14.97
CA PRO A 75 9.79 16.61 -14.56
C PRO A 75 10.00 16.54 -13.04
N SER A 76 9.55 17.55 -12.30
CA SER A 76 9.62 17.60 -10.83
C SER A 76 8.40 16.98 -10.15
N THR A 77 7.47 16.39 -10.90
CA THR A 77 6.30 15.73 -10.29
C THR A 77 6.75 14.53 -9.45
N TYR A 78 6.24 14.46 -8.23
CA TYR A 78 6.49 13.37 -7.30
C TYR A 78 5.19 12.88 -6.67
N LEU A 79 5.25 11.67 -6.12
CA LEU A 79 4.23 11.11 -5.25
C LEU A 79 4.79 10.96 -3.84
N ASP A 80 4.08 11.46 -2.85
CA ASP A 80 4.38 11.19 -1.44
C ASP A 80 3.43 10.09 -0.96
N VAL A 81 3.98 9.04 -0.33
CA VAL A 81 3.24 7.84 0.05
C VAL A 81 3.52 7.40 1.49
N ASP A 82 2.54 6.79 2.15
CA ASP A 82 2.71 6.11 3.45
C ASP A 82 1.63 5.05 3.71
N VAL A 83 1.83 4.24 4.75
CA VAL A 83 0.82 3.37 5.34
C VAL A 83 0.50 3.81 6.77
N CYS A 84 -0.77 4.02 7.06
CA CYS A 84 -1.27 4.37 8.38
C CYS A 84 -2.47 3.51 8.79
N PRO A 85 -2.72 3.37 10.11
CA PRO A 85 -3.92 2.71 10.59
C PRO A 85 -5.19 3.50 10.23
N SER A 86 -6.31 2.80 10.20
CA SER A 86 -7.64 3.39 10.12
C SER A 86 -8.11 3.87 11.49
N VAL A 87 -8.52 5.13 11.61
CA VAL A 87 -9.14 5.70 12.82
C VAL A 87 -10.49 6.28 12.41
N HIS A 88 -11.57 5.85 13.08
CA HIS A 88 -12.95 6.21 12.71
C HIS A 88 -13.32 5.93 11.24
N GLY A 89 -12.68 4.94 10.61
CA GLY A 89 -12.99 4.52 9.24
C GLY A 89 -12.25 5.30 8.15
N VAL A 90 -11.30 6.17 8.50
CA VAL A 90 -10.51 6.98 7.56
C VAL A 90 -9.01 6.90 7.84
N PRO A 91 -8.14 7.28 6.89
CA PRO A 91 -6.69 7.32 7.11
C PRO A 91 -6.30 8.27 8.25
N ALA A 92 -5.42 7.80 9.14
CA ALA A 92 -4.86 8.60 10.24
C ALA A 92 -3.37 8.94 10.02
N CYS A 93 -3.00 9.22 8.77
CA CYS A 93 -1.66 9.64 8.40
C CYS A 93 -1.47 11.12 8.79
N THR A 94 -0.38 11.47 9.49
CA THR A 94 -0.07 12.87 9.80
C THR A 94 0.52 13.61 8.60
N THR A 95 1.24 12.91 7.73
CA THR A 95 1.73 13.32 6.39
C THR A 95 2.35 12.08 5.71
N PRO A 96 2.30 11.92 4.38
CA PRO A 96 3.00 10.84 3.74
C PRO A 96 4.52 10.96 3.90
N ALA A 97 5.20 9.82 4.06
CA ALA A 97 6.55 9.77 4.63
C ALA A 97 7.64 9.55 3.57
N THR A 98 7.30 9.05 2.39
CA THR A 98 8.27 8.65 1.36
C THR A 98 7.92 9.25 0.01
N ARG A 99 8.91 9.92 -0.59
CA ARG A 99 8.77 10.58 -1.90
C ARG A 99 9.27 9.69 -3.03
N ILE A 100 8.48 9.58 -4.09
CA ILE A 100 8.80 8.85 -5.32
C ILE A 100 8.66 9.81 -6.51
N HIS A 101 9.76 10.10 -7.21
CA HIS A 101 9.72 10.94 -8.40
C HIS A 101 9.09 10.21 -9.59
N VAL A 102 8.11 10.85 -10.23
CA VAL A 102 7.37 10.27 -11.36
C VAL A 102 7.48 11.11 -12.64
N GLY A 103 7.94 12.36 -12.52
CA GLY A 103 8.24 13.24 -13.64
C GLY A 103 9.44 12.79 -14.46
N GLY A 104 9.39 13.07 -15.77
CA GLY A 104 10.47 12.78 -16.71
C GLY A 104 9.99 12.33 -18.09
N SER A 105 10.67 12.78 -19.13
CA SER A 105 10.50 12.37 -20.52
C SER A 105 11.41 11.19 -20.84
N GLY A 106 10.87 9.96 -20.84
CA GLY A 106 11.62 8.79 -21.29
C GLY A 106 11.32 7.54 -20.48
N GLY A 107 10.19 6.89 -20.76
CA GLY A 107 9.82 5.63 -20.14
C GLY A 107 8.40 5.22 -20.49
N SER A 108 8.03 3.99 -20.11
CA SER A 108 6.63 3.55 -20.20
C SER A 108 5.76 4.51 -19.39
N LYS A 109 4.71 5.04 -20.04
CA LYS A 109 3.76 5.94 -19.38
C LYS A 109 3.03 5.24 -18.25
N ARG A 110 2.87 3.91 -18.32
CA ARG A 110 2.36 3.08 -17.22
C ARG A 110 3.48 2.29 -16.57
N LYS A 111 3.60 2.38 -15.26
CA LYS A 111 4.67 1.73 -14.48
C LYS A 111 4.17 1.29 -13.12
N VAL A 112 4.77 0.23 -12.60
CA VAL A 112 4.61 -0.19 -11.21
C VAL A 112 5.69 0.52 -10.40
N LEU A 113 5.27 1.27 -9.39
CA LEU A 113 6.13 1.89 -8.39
C LEU A 113 6.14 1.02 -7.15
N LYS A 114 7.28 1.06 -6.44
CA LYS A 114 7.47 0.36 -5.17
C LYS A 114 7.70 1.37 -4.05
N PHE A 115 6.88 1.27 -3.01
CA PHE A 115 7.09 1.88 -1.72
C PHE A 115 7.70 0.87 -0.77
N THR A 116 8.78 1.26 -0.10
CA THR A 116 9.35 0.53 1.05
C THR A 116 9.37 1.50 2.21
N PRO A 117 8.73 1.19 3.35
CA PRO A 117 8.67 2.11 4.47
C PRO A 117 10.07 2.34 5.05
N SER A 118 10.43 3.60 5.28
CA SER A 118 11.69 3.98 5.93
C SER A 118 11.73 3.65 7.42
N ARG A 119 10.54 3.48 8.02
CA ARG A 119 10.33 3.08 9.41
C ARG A 119 9.71 1.70 9.49
N HIS A 120 9.89 1.05 10.63
CA HIS A 120 9.20 -0.19 10.93
C HIS A 120 7.69 0.06 11.07
N ILE A 121 6.88 -0.63 10.27
CA ILE A 121 5.41 -0.56 10.34
C ILE A 121 4.91 -1.95 10.70
N THR A 122 4.43 -2.09 11.93
CA THR A 122 3.79 -3.31 12.41
C THR A 122 2.32 -3.30 12.03
N LEU A 123 1.92 -4.32 11.30
CA LEU A 123 0.54 -4.57 10.91
C LEU A 123 -0.08 -5.52 11.95
N ASP A 124 -1.10 -5.04 12.65
CA ASP A 124 -1.88 -5.78 13.62
C ASP A 124 -2.98 -6.56 12.89
N GLN A 125 -3.09 -7.83 13.23
CA GLN A 125 -4.13 -8.73 12.73
C GLN A 125 -5.54 -8.36 13.20
N HIS A 126 -5.73 -7.26 13.95
CA HIS A 126 -7.00 -6.73 14.42
C HIS A 126 -7.41 -5.41 13.77
N ALA A 127 -6.51 -4.77 13.02
CA ALA A 127 -6.70 -3.44 12.45
C ALA A 127 -6.92 -3.46 10.93
N THR A 128 -7.41 -2.35 10.41
CA THR A 128 -7.36 -2.01 8.98
C THR A 128 -6.38 -0.88 8.76
N TYR A 129 -5.77 -0.88 7.57
CA TYR A 129 -4.73 0.06 7.19
C TYR A 129 -5.08 0.70 5.87
N TRP A 130 -4.56 1.90 5.67
CA TRP A 130 -4.68 2.67 4.44
C TRP A 130 -3.31 2.86 3.83
N PHE A 131 -3.17 2.56 2.54
CA PHE A 131 -2.05 3.06 1.75
C PHE A 131 -2.48 4.37 1.11
N VAL A 132 -1.77 5.45 1.43
CA VAL A 132 -2.08 6.82 1.04
C VAL A 132 -1.09 7.29 -0.02
N VAL A 133 -1.60 8.01 -1.03
CA VAL A 133 -0.82 8.62 -2.10
C VAL A 133 -1.25 10.08 -2.26
N GLU A 134 -0.27 10.97 -2.22
CA GLU A 134 -0.34 12.41 -2.46
C GLU A 134 0.60 12.78 -3.63
N SER A 135 0.39 13.93 -4.25
CA SER A 135 1.21 14.45 -5.35
C SER A 135 1.42 15.95 -5.19
N ASN A 136 2.48 16.49 -5.79
CA ASN A 136 2.64 17.95 -5.92
C ASN A 136 1.93 18.58 -7.13
N ALA A 137 1.20 17.79 -7.91
CA ALA A 137 0.46 18.31 -9.04
C ALA A 137 -0.79 19.06 -8.56
N GLY A 138 -0.84 20.39 -8.76
CA GLY A 138 -2.02 21.19 -8.42
C GLY A 138 -3.18 21.11 -9.43
N ASN A 139 -3.01 20.37 -10.53
CA ASN A 139 -4.04 20.21 -11.56
C ASN A 139 -4.14 18.74 -11.98
N PRO A 140 -5.34 18.12 -11.90
CA PRO A 140 -5.52 16.71 -12.28
C PRO A 140 -5.17 16.42 -13.75
N ALA A 141 -5.23 17.41 -14.65
CA ALA A 141 -4.82 17.27 -16.05
C ALA A 141 -3.31 17.10 -16.24
N HIS A 142 -2.51 17.33 -15.19
CA HIS A 142 -1.04 17.21 -15.19
C HIS A 142 -0.54 16.24 -14.11
N ALA A 143 -1.45 15.49 -13.49
CA ALA A 143 -1.18 14.60 -12.38
C ALA A 143 -0.81 13.19 -12.84
N ALA A 144 -0.13 12.44 -11.97
CA ALA A 144 -0.08 11.00 -12.12
C ALA A 144 -1.45 10.40 -11.78
N ILE A 145 -1.83 9.36 -12.49
CA ILE A 145 -3.08 8.62 -12.28
C ILE A 145 -2.75 7.32 -11.57
N TRP A 146 -3.29 7.11 -10.37
CA TRP A 146 -3.24 5.80 -9.74
C TRP A 146 -4.28 4.89 -10.41
N LEU A 147 -3.79 3.92 -11.17
CA LEU A 147 -4.62 3.05 -12.01
C LEU A 147 -5.49 2.14 -11.16
N ASP A 148 -6.72 1.89 -11.60
CA ASP A 148 -7.61 0.91 -10.98
C ASP A 148 -7.09 -0.51 -11.16
N GLY A 149 -7.19 -1.32 -10.11
CA GLY A 149 -6.91 -2.74 -10.21
C GLY A 149 -8.02 -3.48 -10.96
N ALA A 150 -7.70 -4.64 -11.52
CA ALA A 150 -8.63 -5.46 -12.28
C ALA A 150 -9.66 -6.19 -11.38
N ALA A 151 -9.42 -6.29 -10.07
CA ALA A 151 -10.33 -6.97 -9.16
C ALA A 151 -11.62 -6.17 -8.94
N ARG A 152 -12.73 -6.90 -8.80
CA ARG A 152 -14.02 -6.35 -8.40
C ARG A 152 -14.38 -6.83 -7.01
N TYR A 153 -14.69 -5.90 -6.12
CA TYR A 153 -15.05 -6.19 -4.74
C TYR A 153 -16.57 -6.15 -4.57
N THR A 154 -17.09 -7.26 -4.08
CA THR A 154 -18.51 -7.57 -3.92
C THR A 154 -18.73 -8.06 -2.50
N ASN A 155 -19.99 -8.17 -2.08
CA ASN A 155 -20.34 -8.74 -0.78
C ASN A 155 -19.91 -10.22 -0.65
N LYS A 156 -19.53 -10.89 -1.75
CA LYS A 156 -19.07 -12.28 -1.75
C LYS A 156 -17.58 -12.41 -1.42
N ASN A 157 -16.73 -11.57 -2.02
CA ASN A 157 -15.27 -11.64 -1.87
C ASN A 157 -14.69 -10.57 -0.94
N ASP A 158 -15.50 -9.58 -0.53
CA ASP A 158 -15.23 -8.72 0.61
C ASP A 158 -16.52 -8.52 1.44
N PRO A 159 -16.96 -9.55 2.19
CA PRO A 159 -18.18 -9.49 2.99
C PRO A 159 -18.09 -8.54 4.19
N SER A 160 -16.89 -8.13 4.56
CA SER A 160 -16.66 -7.23 5.70
C SER A 160 -16.42 -5.78 5.31
N HIS A 161 -16.40 -5.49 4.01
CA HIS A 161 -16.28 -4.14 3.49
C HIS A 161 -14.97 -3.43 3.88
N ASP A 162 -13.87 -4.19 3.98
CA ASP A 162 -12.58 -3.68 4.43
C ASP A 162 -11.67 -3.20 3.27
N ILE A 163 -12.14 -3.29 2.02
CA ILE A 163 -11.39 -2.88 0.84
C ILE A 163 -12.05 -1.65 0.22
N LEU A 164 -11.72 -0.47 0.72
CA LEU A 164 -12.37 0.79 0.37
C LEU A 164 -11.40 1.76 -0.30
N THR A 165 -11.95 2.79 -0.91
CA THR A 165 -11.19 3.95 -1.37
C THR A 165 -11.54 5.13 -0.46
N ALA A 166 -10.60 6.03 -0.23
CA ALA A 166 -10.85 7.31 0.42
C ALA A 166 -10.13 8.44 -0.32
N PHE A 167 -10.67 9.64 -0.21
CA PHE A 167 -10.10 10.86 -0.78
C PHE A 167 -10.16 12.00 0.22
N THR A 168 -9.29 13.00 0.06
CA THR A 168 -9.46 14.25 0.79
C THR A 168 -10.46 15.18 0.09
N ASN A 169 -11.19 15.94 0.89
CA ASN A 169 -11.98 17.09 0.48
C ASN A 169 -11.56 18.28 1.35
N GLY A 170 -10.62 19.09 0.85
CA GLY A 170 -9.85 19.98 1.71
C GLY A 170 -8.97 19.17 2.67
N ASP A 171 -9.07 19.45 3.97
CA ASP A 171 -8.28 18.77 5.00
C ASP A 171 -8.95 17.50 5.57
N GLU A 172 -10.17 17.18 5.13
CA GLU A 172 -10.95 16.06 5.66
C GLU A 172 -10.87 14.83 4.74
N TRP A 173 -10.63 13.66 5.34
CA TRP A 173 -10.74 12.39 4.65
C TRP A 173 -12.19 11.92 4.55
N ILE A 174 -12.59 11.51 3.35
CA ILE A 174 -13.89 10.90 3.07
C ILE A 174 -13.64 9.51 2.50
N ALA A 175 -14.05 8.48 3.24
CA ALA A 175 -14.07 7.11 2.73
C ALA A 175 -15.34 6.87 1.91
N ASP A 176 -15.18 6.30 0.71
CA ASP A 176 -16.29 5.85 -0.09
C ASP A 176 -16.99 4.68 0.62
N GLY A 177 -18.29 4.83 0.85
CA GLY A 177 -19.10 3.78 1.44
C GLY A 177 -19.06 2.49 0.60
N PRO A 178 -19.18 1.31 1.24
CA PRO A 178 -19.08 0.04 0.54
C PRO A 178 -20.22 -0.14 -0.47
N ARG A 179 -19.87 -0.11 -1.75
CA ARG A 179 -20.77 -0.47 -2.85
C ARG A 179 -20.44 -1.86 -3.36
N ASN A 180 -21.47 -2.60 -3.78
CA ASN A 180 -21.27 -3.89 -4.42
C ASN A 180 -20.67 -3.68 -5.81
N ASN A 181 -19.78 -4.59 -6.23
CA ASN A 181 -19.08 -4.55 -7.51
C ASN A 181 -18.20 -3.28 -7.73
N ARG A 182 -17.54 -2.82 -6.67
CA ARG A 182 -16.64 -1.67 -6.72
C ARG A 182 -15.23 -2.05 -7.19
N THR A 183 -14.50 -1.06 -7.67
CA THR A 183 -13.06 -1.10 -7.95
C THR A 183 -12.33 -0.25 -6.93
N VAL A 184 -11.08 -0.58 -6.66
CA VAL A 184 -10.15 0.28 -5.92
C VAL A 184 -8.84 0.39 -6.69
N SER A 185 -8.04 1.39 -6.39
CA SER A 185 -6.75 1.59 -7.05
C SER A 185 -5.81 0.39 -6.84
N SER A 186 -4.97 0.16 -7.83
CA SER A 186 -4.14 -1.03 -7.95
C SER A 186 -3.00 -1.01 -6.96
N MET A 187 -2.92 -2.05 -6.12
CA MET A 187 -1.76 -2.24 -5.25
C MET A 187 -1.58 -3.69 -4.83
N GLN A 188 -0.37 -4.03 -4.42
CA GLN A 188 -0.03 -5.27 -3.74
C GLN A 188 0.75 -4.93 -2.48
N VAL A 189 0.31 -5.47 -1.35
CA VAL A 189 0.96 -5.26 -0.06
C VAL A 189 1.71 -6.53 0.31
N VAL A 190 3.00 -6.38 0.61
CA VAL A 190 3.89 -7.45 1.03
C VAL A 190 4.36 -7.18 2.45
N ALA A 191 4.27 -8.20 3.29
CA ALA A 191 4.70 -8.16 4.67
C ALA A 191 5.47 -9.43 5.04
N SER A 192 6.20 -9.43 6.13
CA SER A 192 6.91 -10.61 6.63
C SER A 192 6.65 -10.80 8.12
N MET A 193 6.91 -12.01 8.62
CA MET A 193 6.98 -12.21 10.06
C MET A 193 8.12 -11.37 10.66
N PRO A 194 8.02 -10.98 11.94
CA PRO A 194 9.09 -10.31 12.68
C PRO A 194 10.40 -11.09 12.75
#